data_AF-A0A526YMK5-F1
#
_entry.id   AF-A0A526YMK5-F1
#
_cell.length_a   1.000
_cell.length_b   1.000
_cell.length_c   1.000
_cell.angle_alpha   90.00
_cell.angle_beta   90.00
_cell.angle_gamma   90.00
#
_symmetry.space_group_name_H-M   'P 1'
#
loop_
_entity.id
_entity.type
_entity.pdbx_description
1 polymer ?
#
loop_
_entity_poly.entity_id
_entity_poly.type
_entity_poly.pdbx_seq_one_letter_code
_entity_poly.pdbx_strand_id
1 'polypeptide(L)'
;DEDRLWRIVDVLAHIGENHGVSAAQVALAWLLGRPAVSSLVIGGRTEAQFKDNIAAASLVLTGDERARLDAVSRPPVLYPYWHQQFTAKDRFGPADLVLDREDI
;
A
#
# COMPACT_ATOMS: atom_id res chain seq x y z
N ASP A 1 -9.56 6.53 14.84
CA ASP A 1 -8.21 6.14 14.42
C ASP A 1 -8.00 4.63 14.54
N GLU A 2 -8.34 4.05 15.70
CA GLU A 2 -8.26 2.61 15.92
C GLU A 2 -9.17 1.76 15.00
N ASP A 3 -10.44 2.15 14.80
CA ASP A 3 -11.33 1.42 13.88
C ASP A 3 -10.80 1.36 12.44
N ARG A 4 -10.08 2.41 12.01
CA ARG A 4 -9.43 2.43 10.69
C ARG A 4 -8.26 1.47 10.66
N LEU A 5 -7.44 1.43 11.71
CA LEU A 5 -6.36 0.46 11.85
C LEU A 5 -6.88 -0.96 11.71
N TRP A 6 -7.93 -1.34 12.46
CA TRP A 6 -8.46 -2.70 12.43
C TRP A 6 -9.05 -3.05 11.06
N ARG A 7 -9.76 -2.12 10.39
CA ARG A 7 -10.21 -2.34 9.01
C ARG A 7 -9.05 -2.60 8.03
N ILE A 8 -7.92 -1.92 8.18
CA ILE A 8 -6.74 -2.16 7.35
C ILE A 8 -6.18 -3.57 7.64
N VAL A 9 -6.06 -3.94 8.91
CA VAL A 9 -5.57 -5.26 9.33
C VAL A 9 -6.48 -6.37 8.80
N ASP A 10 -7.80 -6.23 8.88
CA ASP A 10 -8.76 -7.22 8.38
C ASP A 10 -8.62 -7.43 6.87
N VAL A 11 -8.44 -6.36 6.10
CA VAL A 11 -8.21 -6.45 4.65
C VAL A 11 -6.90 -7.17 4.35
N LEU A 12 -5.82 -6.82 5.05
CA LEU A 12 -4.52 -7.49 4.90
C LEU A 12 -4.60 -8.98 5.24
N ALA A 13 -5.25 -9.32 6.35
CA ALA A 13 -5.42 -10.70 6.80
C ALA A 13 -6.25 -11.52 5.80
N HIS A 14 -7.37 -10.98 5.33
CA HIS A 14 -8.23 -11.66 4.37
C HIS A 14 -7.53 -11.91 3.02
N ILE A 15 -6.76 -10.94 2.53
CA ILE A 15 -5.94 -11.14 1.32
C ILE A 15 -4.85 -12.18 1.60
N GLY A 16 -4.22 -12.12 2.78
CA GLY A 16 -3.21 -13.09 3.19
C GLY A 16 -3.74 -14.52 3.22
N GLU A 17 -4.94 -14.74 3.75
CA GLU A 17 -5.65 -16.03 3.74
C GLU A 17 -5.85 -16.57 2.33
N ASN A 18 -6.30 -15.73 1.39
CA ASN A 18 -6.54 -16.13 0.00
C ASN A 18 -5.25 -16.55 -0.73
N HIS A 19 -4.11 -15.96 -0.38
CA HIS A 19 -2.80 -16.27 -0.94
C HIS A 19 -2.01 -17.31 -0.12
N GLY A 20 -2.47 -17.68 1.08
CA GLY A 20 -1.74 -18.54 2.01
C GLY A 20 -0.46 -17.92 2.58
N VAL A 21 -0.45 -16.59 2.74
CA VAL A 21 0.72 -15.79 3.16
C VAL A 21 0.38 -14.92 4.37
N SER A 22 1.40 -14.36 5.03
CA SER A 22 1.17 -13.47 6.17
C SER A 22 0.59 -12.12 5.75
N ALA A 23 -0.15 -11.46 6.65
CA ALA A 23 -0.59 -10.08 6.46
C ALA A 23 0.60 -9.11 6.25
N ALA A 24 1.76 -9.42 6.83
CA ALA A 24 2.98 -8.65 6.60
C ALA A 24 3.45 -8.77 5.15
N GLN A 25 3.45 -9.98 4.57
CA GLN A 25 3.77 -10.17 3.15
C GLN A 25 2.86 -9.35 2.23
N VAL A 26 1.55 -9.33 2.50
CA VAL A 26 0.59 -8.53 1.73
C VAL A 26 0.92 -7.03 1.80
N ALA A 27 1.18 -6.51 3.01
CA ALA A 27 1.49 -5.10 3.21
C ALA A 27 2.78 -4.69 2.49
N LEU A 28 3.82 -5.53 2.57
CA LEU A 28 5.11 -5.27 1.93
C LEU A 28 5.03 -5.38 0.40
N ALA A 29 4.27 -6.36 -0.12
CA ALA A 29 4.04 -6.51 -1.56
C ALA A 29 3.24 -5.34 -2.13
N TRP A 30 2.22 -4.86 -1.41
CA TRP A 30 1.48 -3.65 -1.78
C TRP A 30 2.40 -2.44 -1.85
N LEU A 31 3.26 -2.25 -0.85
CA LEU A 31 4.18 -1.11 -0.80
C LEU A 31 5.22 -1.14 -1.92
N LEU A 32 5.79 -2.32 -2.22
CA LEU A 32 6.74 -2.52 -3.33
C LEU A 32 6.11 -2.25 -4.70
N GLY A 33 4.81 -2.45 -4.85
CA GLY A 33 4.08 -2.19 -6.10
C GLY A 33 3.79 -0.71 -6.37
N ARG A 34 4.16 0.22 -5.47
CA ARG A 34 3.80 1.64 -5.62
C ARG A 34 4.80 2.41 -6.52
N PRO A 35 4.32 3.26 -7.44
CA PRO A 35 5.18 4.02 -8.37
C PRO A 35 6.29 4.87 -7.74
N ALA A 36 6.12 5.33 -6.50
CA ALA A 36 7.07 6.20 -5.80
C ALA A 36 8.07 5.43 -4.90
N VAL A 37 8.01 4.10 -4.89
CA VAL A 37 8.79 3.26 -3.98
C VAL A 37 9.83 2.48 -4.77
N SER A 38 11.10 2.88 -4.65
CA SER A 38 12.21 2.21 -5.33
C SER A 38 12.80 1.04 -4.54
N SER A 39 12.68 1.08 -3.21
CA SER A 39 13.23 0.07 -2.31
C SER A 39 12.47 0.08 -1.00
N LEU A 40 12.55 -1.03 -0.26
CA LEU A 40 11.88 -1.25 1.00
C LEU A 40 12.89 -1.73 2.04
N VAL A 41 12.98 -1.00 3.16
CA VAL A 41 13.75 -1.44 4.31
C VAL A 41 12.85 -2.30 5.20
N ILE A 42 13.24 -3.55 5.43
CA ILE A 42 12.51 -4.48 6.29
C ILE A 42 13.29 -4.77 7.58
N GLY A 43 12.57 -4.98 8.67
CA GLY A 43 13.10 -5.36 9.97
C GLY A 43 12.45 -6.65 10.48
N GLY A 44 13.19 -7.37 11.33
CA GLY A 44 12.74 -8.60 11.97
C GLY A 44 13.63 -8.90 13.17
N ARG A 45 13.09 -9.59 14.17
CA ARG A 45 13.84 -10.06 15.34
C ARG A 45 14.25 -11.53 15.22
N THR A 46 13.74 -12.23 14.22
CA THR A 46 14.01 -13.65 13.98
C THR A 46 14.23 -13.92 12.51
N GLU A 47 14.97 -14.98 12.20
CA GLU A 47 15.18 -15.43 10.82
C GLU A 47 13.85 -15.76 10.12
N ALA A 48 12.90 -16.36 10.84
CA ALA A 48 11.57 -16.66 10.30
C ALA A 48 10.84 -15.42 9.80
N GLN A 49 10.90 -14.30 10.55
CA GLN A 49 10.30 -13.03 10.13
C GLN A 49 10.98 -12.46 8.89
N PHE A 50 12.31 -12.57 8.79
CA PHE A 50 13.02 -12.12 7.59
C PHE A 50 12.65 -12.97 6.37
N LYS A 51 12.59 -14.30 6.51
CA LYS A 51 12.16 -15.20 5.41
C LYS A 51 10.77 -14.85 4.92
N ASP A 52 9.83 -14.65 5.85
CA ASP A 52 8.45 -14.24 5.55
C ASP A 52 8.42 -12.88 4.82
N ASN A 53 9.04 -11.85 5.40
CA ASN A 53 9.07 -10.51 4.81
C ASN A 53 9.73 -10.47 3.42
N ILE A 54 10.82 -11.21 3.21
CA ILE A 54 11.51 -11.26 1.91
C ILE A 54 10.63 -11.93 0.84
N ALA A 55 9.86 -12.96 1.22
CA ALA A 55 8.97 -13.65 0.29
C ALA A 55 7.85 -12.74 -0.26
N ALA A 56 7.57 -11.59 0.38
CA ALA A 56 6.67 -10.57 -0.17
C ALA A 56 7.06 -10.09 -1.57
N ALA A 57 8.36 -10.08 -1.91
CA ALA A 57 8.84 -9.66 -3.22
C ALA A 57 8.37 -10.55 -4.38
N SER A 58 7.91 -11.78 -4.08
CA SER A 58 7.36 -12.72 -5.06
C SER A 58 5.83 -12.74 -5.08
N LEU A 59 5.17 -12.05 -4.16
CA LEU A 59 3.71 -11.98 -4.10
C LEU A 59 3.19 -10.96 -5.12
N VAL A 60 2.37 -11.43 -6.06
CA VAL A 60 1.70 -10.57 -7.03
C VAL A 60 0.24 -10.38 -6.61
N LEU A 61 -0.06 -9.19 -6.08
CA LEU A 61 -1.45 -8.81 -5.80
C LEU A 61 -2.23 -8.62 -7.12
N THR A 62 -3.52 -8.88 -7.08
CA THR A 62 -4.44 -8.55 -8.18
C THR A 62 -4.75 -7.05 -8.21
N GLY A 63 -5.38 -6.58 -9.30
CA GLY A 63 -5.85 -5.19 -9.39
C GLY A 63 -6.85 -4.85 -8.28
N ASP A 64 -7.79 -5.75 -8.01
CA ASP A 64 -8.85 -5.56 -7.01
C ASP A 64 -8.29 -5.54 -5.59
N GLU A 65 -7.31 -6.40 -5.28
CA GLU A 65 -6.62 -6.41 -3.98
C GLU A 65 -5.87 -5.11 -3.74
N ARG A 66 -5.13 -4.61 -4.77
CA ARG A 66 -4.47 -3.31 -4.69
C ARG A 66 -5.48 -2.17 -4.47
N ALA A 67 -6.57 -2.15 -5.24
CA ALA A 67 -7.60 -1.12 -5.10
C ALA A 67 -8.25 -1.14 -3.70
N ARG A 68 -8.51 -2.33 -3.15
CA ARG A 68 -9.06 -2.48 -1.79
C ARG A 68 -8.09 -1.97 -0.72
N LEU A 69 -6.80 -2.30 -0.84
CA LEU A 69 -5.76 -1.83 0.06
C LEU A 69 -5.57 -0.30 -0.04
N ASP A 70 -5.59 0.24 -1.25
CA ASP A 70 -5.53 1.68 -1.48
C ASP A 70 -6.71 2.38 -0.81
N ALA A 71 -7.93 1.91 -1.02
CA ALA A 71 -9.14 2.53 -0.46
C ALA A 71 -9.16 2.51 1.08
N VAL A 72 -8.84 1.37 1.71
CA VAL A 72 -8.91 1.24 3.17
C VAL A 72 -7.78 2.01 3.89
N SER A 73 -6.62 2.15 3.25
CA SER A 73 -5.41 2.75 3.85
C SER A 73 -5.11 4.18 3.40
N ARG A 74 -5.92 4.77 2.50
CA ARG A 74 -5.70 6.12 1.96
C ARG A 74 -5.71 7.19 3.06
N PRO A 75 -4.64 8.01 3.20
CA PRO A 75 -4.64 9.16 4.12
C PRO A 75 -5.36 10.38 3.53
N PRO A 76 -5.65 11.42 4.35
CA PRO A 76 -6.04 12.73 3.82
C PRO A 76 -4.95 13.29 2.90
N VAL A 77 -5.33 14.00 1.84
CA VAL A 77 -4.36 14.67 0.95
C VAL A 77 -3.76 15.85 1.71
N LEU A 78 -2.45 15.81 1.88
CA LEU A 78 -1.70 16.78 2.65
C LEU A 78 -1.31 17.98 1.77
N TYR A 79 -1.01 19.11 2.41
CA TYR A 79 -0.34 20.21 1.74
C TYR A 79 1.08 19.78 1.30
N PRO A 80 1.58 20.17 0.11
CA PRO A 80 0.96 21.05 -0.89
C PRO A 80 0.07 20.34 -1.92
N TYR A 81 -0.06 19.01 -1.87
CA TYR A 81 -0.71 18.22 -2.92
C TYR A 81 -2.17 18.60 -3.18
N TRP A 82 -2.96 18.92 -2.14
CA TRP A 82 -4.34 19.36 -2.35
C TRP A 82 -4.39 20.66 -3.17
N HIS A 83 -3.43 21.57 -2.96
CA HIS A 83 -3.36 22.85 -3.68
C HIS A 83 -2.87 22.63 -5.11
N GLN A 84 -1.91 21.72 -5.29
CA GLN A 84 -1.36 21.38 -6.59
C GLN A 84 -2.36 20.63 -7.48
N GLN A 85 -3.28 19.86 -6.92
CA GLN A 85 -4.39 19.26 -7.67
C GLN A 85 -5.24 20.30 -8.42
N PHE A 86 -5.36 21.53 -7.90
CA PHE A 86 -6.09 22.60 -8.56
C PHE A 86 -5.23 23.49 -9.46
N THR A 87 -3.93 23.60 -9.18
CA THR A 87 -3.06 24.64 -9.77
C THR A 87 -1.94 24.12 -10.66
N ALA A 88 -1.61 22.83 -10.60
CA ALA A 88 -0.45 22.24 -11.29
C ALA A 88 -0.61 20.75 -11.60
N LYS A 89 -1.85 20.25 -11.70
CA LYS A 89 -2.15 18.82 -11.90
C LYS A 89 -1.57 18.27 -13.21
N ASP A 90 -1.47 19.10 -14.24
CA ASP A 90 -0.83 18.78 -15.52
C ASP A 90 0.65 18.40 -15.39
N ARG A 91 1.28 18.70 -14.24
CA ARG A 91 2.68 18.37 -13.95
C ARG A 91 2.87 17.09 -13.14
N PHE A 92 1.79 16.41 -12.76
CA PHE A 92 1.86 15.20 -11.95
C PHE A 92 2.48 14.04 -12.70
N GLY A 93 3.49 13.41 -12.09
CA GLY A 93 4.02 12.14 -12.56
C GLY A 93 3.25 10.94 -12.00
N PRO A 94 3.62 9.71 -12.38
CA PRO A 94 2.99 8.48 -11.86
C PRO A 94 2.97 8.39 -10.32
N ALA A 95 4.00 8.94 -9.67
CA ALA A 95 4.12 9.01 -8.22
C ALA A 95 3.15 10.02 -7.57
N ASP A 96 2.75 11.07 -8.28
CA ASP A 96 1.80 12.08 -7.79
C ASP A 96 0.36 11.65 -8.06
N LEU A 97 0.12 10.92 -9.16
CA LEU A 97 -1.20 10.43 -9.54
C LEU A 97 -1.80 9.45 -8.52
N VAL A 98 -0.98 8.76 -7.72
CA VAL A 98 -1.49 7.95 -6.60
C VAL A 98 -2.15 8.78 -5.48
N LEU A 99 -1.93 10.09 -5.48
CA LEU A 99 -2.54 11.05 -4.57
C LEU A 99 -3.78 11.70 -5.20
N ASP A 100 -3.96 11.56 -6.52
CA ASP A 100 -5.09 12.12 -7.25
C ASP A 100 -6.39 11.48 -6.77
N ARG A 101 -7.45 12.30 -6.75
CA ARG A 101 -8.72 11.98 -6.09
C ARG A 101 -9.90 11.86 -7.06
N GLU A 102 -9.66 11.75 -8.37
CA GLU A 102 -10.77 11.75 -9.35
C GLU A 102 -11.66 10.51 -9.30
N ASP A 103 -11.28 9.47 -8.56
CA ASP A 103 -12.05 8.24 -8.43
C ASP A 103 -13.09 8.25 -7.27
N ILE A 104 -13.57 9.43 -6.83
CA ILE A 104 -14.75 9.58 -5.95
C ILE A 104 -15.58 10.80 -6.37
#